data_AF-A0A409YNI9-F1
#
_entry.id   AF-A0A409YNI9-F1
#
_cell.length_a   1.000
_cell.length_b   1.000
_cell.length_c   1.000
_cell.angle_alpha   90.00
_cell.angle_beta   90.00
_cell.angle_gamma   90.00
#
_symmetry.space_group_name_H-M   'P 1'
#
loop_
_entity.id
_entity.type
_entity.pdbx_description
1 polymer ?
#
loop_
_entity_poly.entity_id
_entity_poly.type
_entity_poly.pdbx_seq_one_letter_code
_entity_poly.pdbx_strand_id
1 'polypeptide(L)'
;MGSKTYRELHLRLVSAFARSSLSTGQKGSSETELDAKEKELNVLEAQTTDQRDRVNAERAIEFYDELGSERFAKEAPAVMKRFHSHGESCTRIETQALKLANSGPSDTEGDEPLKPYHDILDTLAETLQKEAVDIQDAINHLTASTEASNSKKNVDDEETTPGSVEDLSWGQSQVTGVFSSCLPILQARISNLSMAQALMDSALENASLAIRLESMGL
;
A
#
# COMPACT_ATOMS: atom_id res chain seq x y z
N MET A 1 8.27 14.80 -15.06
CA MET A 1 9.73 14.88 -15.30
C MET A 1 10.30 16.31 -15.47
N GLY A 2 9.53 17.41 -15.34
CA GLY A 2 10.02 18.77 -15.65
C GLY A 2 10.49 19.66 -14.48
N SER A 3 10.43 19.20 -13.22
CA SER A 3 10.65 20.09 -12.06
C SER A 3 12.14 20.30 -11.70
N LYS A 4 13.00 19.28 -11.91
CA LYS A 4 14.42 19.38 -11.57
C LYS A 4 15.19 20.32 -12.50
N THR A 5 14.90 20.29 -13.80
CA THR A 5 15.55 21.13 -14.82
C THR A 5 15.25 22.61 -14.66
N TYR A 6 14.04 22.97 -14.20
CA TYR A 6 13.67 24.37 -13.96
C TYR A 6 14.41 25.00 -12.77
N ARG A 7 14.58 24.24 -11.67
CA ARG A 7 15.37 24.73 -10.53
C ARG A 7 16.83 24.96 -10.90
N GLU A 8 17.41 24.04 -11.69
CA GLU A 8 18.81 24.13 -12.11
C GLU A 8 19.06 25.32 -13.05
N LEU A 9 18.15 25.55 -14.01
CA LEU A 9 18.20 26.72 -14.90
C LEU A 9 18.05 28.04 -14.13
N HIS A 10 17.14 28.10 -13.16
CA HIS A 10 16.92 29.29 -12.36
C HIS A 10 18.14 29.62 -11.48
N LEU A 11 18.77 28.62 -10.86
CA LEU A 11 20.01 28.80 -10.10
C LEU A 11 21.15 29.32 -10.98
N ARG A 12 21.32 28.75 -12.18
CA ARG A 12 22.35 29.22 -13.14
C ARG A 12 22.09 30.65 -13.65
N LEU A 13 20.83 31.03 -13.84
CA LEU A 13 20.46 32.37 -14.29
C LEU A 13 20.73 33.41 -13.19
N VAL A 14 20.36 33.10 -11.94
CA VAL A 14 20.60 33.97 -10.78
C VAL A 14 22.10 34.12 -10.52
N SER A 15 22.88 33.04 -10.61
CA SER A 15 24.34 33.11 -10.46
C SER A 15 25.01 33.92 -11.58
N ALA A 16 24.54 33.79 -12.82
CA ALA A 16 25.04 34.57 -13.94
C ALA A 16 24.72 36.07 -13.81
N PHE A 17 23.51 36.39 -13.34
CA PHE A 17 23.10 37.78 -13.10
C PHE A 17 23.92 38.45 -12.00
N ALA A 18 24.15 37.76 -10.88
CA ALA A 18 24.98 38.25 -9.79
C ALA A 18 26.43 38.53 -10.24
N ARG A 19 27.01 37.64 -11.06
CA ARG A 19 28.37 37.81 -11.63
C ARG A 19 28.46 39.00 -12.59
N SER A 20 27.39 39.29 -13.34
CA SER A 20 27.34 40.43 -14.27
C SER A 20 27.30 41.78 -13.52
N SER A 21 26.56 41.87 -12.42
CA SER A 21 26.38 43.13 -11.68
C SER A 21 27.59 43.64 -10.90
N LEU A 22 28.59 42.80 -10.57
CA LEU A 22 29.77 43.20 -9.78
C LEU A 22 30.99 43.67 -10.61
N SER A 23 30.89 43.71 -11.95
CA SER A 23 32.04 43.83 -12.85
C SER A 23 32.71 45.24 -12.95
N THR A 24 32.19 46.29 -12.31
CA THR A 24 32.56 47.67 -12.74
C THR A 24 33.41 48.53 -11.79
N GLY A 25 34.01 48.03 -10.70
CA GLY A 25 34.86 48.93 -9.86
C GLY A 25 35.89 48.35 -8.90
N GLN A 26 35.87 47.05 -8.58
CA GLN A 26 36.73 46.49 -7.52
C GLN A 26 37.11 45.04 -7.84
N LYS A 27 37.67 44.82 -9.05
CA LYS A 27 37.80 43.51 -9.71
C LYS A 27 38.82 42.54 -9.11
N GLY A 28 39.89 43.01 -8.46
CA GLY A 28 40.97 42.13 -7.99
C GLY A 28 40.72 41.43 -6.64
N SER A 29 40.10 42.12 -5.68
CA SER A 29 39.85 41.58 -4.32
C SER A 29 38.57 40.74 -4.28
N SER A 30 37.55 41.15 -5.03
CA SER A 30 36.23 40.50 -5.00
C SER A 30 36.24 39.11 -5.65
N GLU A 31 37.03 38.91 -6.71
CA GLU A 31 37.12 37.61 -7.40
C GLU A 31 37.79 36.55 -6.51
N THR A 32 38.84 36.92 -5.78
CA THR A 32 39.49 36.03 -4.80
C THR A 32 38.60 35.70 -3.60
N GLU A 33 37.77 36.66 -3.15
CA GLU A 33 36.81 36.45 -2.06
C GLU A 33 35.65 35.54 -2.50
N LEU A 34 35.17 35.68 -3.74
CA LEU A 34 34.14 34.82 -4.31
C LEU A 34 34.65 33.39 -4.51
N ASP A 35 35.86 33.20 -5.02
CA ASP A 35 36.48 31.87 -5.15
C ASP A 35 36.68 31.20 -3.79
N ALA A 36 37.06 31.97 -2.76
CA ALA A 36 37.17 31.47 -1.40
C ALA A 36 35.80 31.04 -0.84
N LYS A 37 34.76 31.84 -1.07
CA LYS A 37 33.38 31.53 -0.66
C LYS A 37 32.79 30.34 -1.41
N GLU A 38 33.07 30.19 -2.70
CA GLU A 38 32.63 29.04 -3.49
C GLU A 38 33.29 27.75 -2.98
N LYS A 39 34.58 27.78 -2.65
CA LYS A 39 35.27 26.65 -2.03
C LYS A 39 34.71 26.32 -0.64
N GLU A 40 34.46 27.33 0.19
CA GLU A 40 33.85 27.16 1.52
C GLU A 40 32.46 26.52 1.41
N LEU A 41 31.61 27.01 0.49
CA LEU A 41 30.28 26.44 0.23
C LEU A 41 30.35 25.00 -0.25
N ASN A 42 31.23 24.68 -1.21
CA ASN A 42 31.37 23.31 -1.69
C ASN A 42 31.79 22.34 -0.57
N VAL A 43 32.65 22.77 0.36
CA VAL A 43 33.02 21.96 1.52
C VAL A 43 31.83 21.75 2.47
N LEU A 44 31.08 22.82 2.76
CA LEU A 44 29.88 22.73 3.63
C LEU A 44 28.77 21.88 3.00
N GLU A 45 28.56 21.99 1.69
CA GLU A 45 27.60 21.18 0.94
C GLU A 45 28.01 19.70 0.92
N ALA A 46 29.29 19.41 0.71
CA ALA A 46 29.82 18.05 0.80
C ALA A 46 29.64 17.47 2.21
N GLN A 47 29.95 18.24 3.25
CA GLN A 47 29.78 17.82 4.65
C GLN A 47 28.30 17.60 5.01
N THR A 48 27.41 18.47 4.53
CA THR A 48 25.96 18.33 4.77
C THR A 48 25.40 17.10 4.07
N THR A 49 25.88 16.82 2.85
CA THR A 49 25.48 15.63 2.08
C THR A 49 25.95 14.36 2.79
N ASP A 50 27.22 14.32 3.21
CA ASP A 50 27.79 13.18 3.95
C ASP A 50 27.05 12.91 5.27
N GLN A 51 26.76 13.96 6.06
CA GLN A 51 25.96 13.84 7.28
C GLN A 51 24.56 13.30 7.00
N ARG A 52 23.92 13.78 5.93
CA ARG A 52 22.58 13.31 5.54
C ARG A 52 22.60 11.84 5.14
N ASP A 53 23.61 11.42 4.38
CA ASP A 53 23.76 10.04 3.95
C ASP A 53 24.04 9.12 5.14
N ARG A 54 24.88 9.55 6.09
CA ARG A 54 25.14 8.81 7.33
C ARG A 54 23.86 8.63 8.15
N VAL A 55 23.10 9.71 8.39
CA VAL A 55 21.84 9.64 9.14
C VAL A 55 20.81 8.77 8.42
N ASN A 56 20.75 8.83 7.08
CA ASN A 56 19.86 7.95 6.31
C ASN A 56 20.28 6.47 6.42
N ALA A 57 21.58 6.18 6.44
CA ALA A 57 22.10 4.84 6.61
C ALA A 57 21.81 4.29 8.02
N GLU A 58 22.04 5.09 9.07
CA GLU A 58 21.70 4.76 10.46
C GLU A 58 20.21 4.44 10.58
N ARG A 59 19.35 5.32 10.06
CA ARG A 59 17.89 5.12 10.05
C ARG A 59 17.47 3.86 9.27
N ALA A 60 18.16 3.53 8.19
CA ALA A 60 17.87 2.33 7.41
C ALA A 60 18.27 1.05 8.18
N ILE A 61 19.40 1.06 8.88
CA ILE A 61 19.84 -0.07 9.71
C ILE A 61 18.84 -0.31 10.84
N GLU A 62 18.48 0.74 11.57
CA GLU A 62 17.44 0.69 12.61
C GLU A 62 16.15 0.11 12.03
N PHE A 63 15.68 0.63 10.89
CA PHE A 63 14.49 0.10 10.22
C PHE A 63 14.55 -1.41 9.92
N TYR A 64 15.70 -1.94 9.49
CA TYR A 64 15.84 -3.36 9.18
C TYR A 64 15.92 -4.23 10.44
N ASP A 65 16.59 -3.77 11.49
CA ASP A 65 16.63 -4.46 12.78
C ASP A 65 15.24 -4.49 13.42
N GLU A 66 14.49 -3.40 13.26
CA GLU A 66 13.12 -3.23 13.75
C GLU A 66 12.08 -4.07 13.00
N LEU A 67 12.20 -4.13 11.66
CA LEU A 67 11.45 -5.10 10.85
C LEU A 67 11.82 -6.55 11.21
N GLY A 68 13.00 -6.76 11.78
CA GLY A 68 13.55 -8.03 12.19
C GLY A 68 12.77 -8.77 13.28
N SER A 69 11.68 -8.21 13.83
CA SER A 69 10.77 -9.02 14.65
C SER A 69 10.29 -10.21 13.81
N GLU A 70 10.74 -11.41 14.21
CA GLU A 70 10.62 -12.62 13.39
C GLU A 70 9.17 -12.91 12.99
N ARG A 71 8.23 -12.48 13.83
CA ARG A 71 6.80 -12.59 13.60
C ARG A 71 6.31 -11.63 12.50
N PHE A 72 6.54 -10.33 12.66
CA PHE A 72 6.07 -9.32 11.70
C PHE A 72 6.70 -9.54 10.32
N ALA A 73 8.01 -9.81 10.28
CA ALA A 73 8.76 -10.09 9.05
C ALA A 73 8.18 -11.26 8.25
N LYS A 74 7.64 -12.28 8.94
CA LYS A 74 7.05 -13.48 8.30
C LYS A 74 5.58 -13.28 7.94
N GLU A 75 4.79 -12.71 8.84
CA GLU A 75 3.34 -12.60 8.69
C GLU A 75 2.95 -11.49 7.71
N ALA A 76 3.57 -10.30 7.79
CA ALA A 76 3.17 -9.15 6.99
C ALA A 76 3.25 -9.41 5.47
N PRO A 77 4.34 -9.94 4.90
CA PRO A 77 4.40 -10.26 3.47
C PRO A 77 3.38 -11.32 3.06
N ALA A 78 3.09 -12.29 3.92
CA ALA A 78 2.11 -13.33 3.64
C ALA A 78 0.67 -12.76 3.58
N VAL A 79 0.31 -11.90 4.54
CA VAL A 79 -0.99 -11.21 4.56
C VAL A 79 -1.15 -10.33 3.33
N MET A 80 -0.12 -9.54 2.97
CA MET A 80 -0.20 -8.67 1.80
C MET A 80 -0.31 -9.46 0.48
N LYS A 81 0.41 -10.58 0.35
CA LYS A 81 0.25 -11.49 -0.80
C LYS A 81 -1.17 -12.03 -0.91
N ARG A 82 -1.75 -12.50 0.22
CA ARG A 82 -3.14 -12.97 0.27
C ARG A 82 -4.13 -11.86 -0.10
N PHE A 83 -3.93 -10.63 0.39
CA PHE A 83 -4.76 -9.49 0.04
C PHE A 83 -4.76 -9.18 -1.47
N HIS A 84 -3.60 -9.31 -2.12
CA HIS A 84 -3.49 -9.15 -3.57
C HIS A 84 -4.19 -10.28 -4.34
N SER A 85 -3.89 -11.55 -4.01
CA SER A 85 -4.49 -12.71 -4.69
C SER A 85 -6.01 -12.78 -4.49
N HIS A 86 -6.49 -12.36 -3.32
CA HIS A 86 -7.91 -12.20 -3.02
C HIS A 86 -8.56 -11.19 -3.98
N GLY A 87 -7.93 -10.02 -4.15
CA GLY A 87 -8.40 -8.99 -5.07
C GLY A 87 -8.51 -9.47 -6.51
N GLU A 88 -7.51 -10.21 -7.01
CA GLU A 88 -7.55 -10.80 -8.35
C GLU A 88 -8.68 -11.82 -8.48
N SER A 89 -8.91 -12.63 -7.45
CA SER A 89 -9.96 -13.64 -7.42
C SER A 89 -11.35 -12.99 -7.40
N CYS A 90 -11.55 -11.91 -6.64
CA CYS A 90 -12.77 -11.11 -6.66
C CYS A 90 -13.07 -10.58 -8.07
N THR A 91 -12.11 -9.90 -8.70
CA THR A 91 -12.29 -9.35 -10.05
C THR A 91 -12.63 -10.43 -11.07
N ARG A 92 -12.00 -11.61 -10.97
CA ARG A 92 -12.29 -12.74 -11.84
C ARG A 92 -13.73 -13.24 -11.66
N ILE A 93 -14.15 -13.49 -10.42
CA ILE A 93 -15.50 -14.00 -10.13
C ILE A 93 -16.57 -12.96 -10.45
N GLU A 94 -16.36 -11.68 -10.15
CA GLU A 94 -17.26 -10.59 -10.56
C GLU A 94 -17.47 -10.57 -12.08
N THR A 95 -16.38 -10.72 -12.85
CA THR A 95 -16.46 -10.78 -14.32
C THR A 95 -17.24 -12.00 -14.80
N GLN A 96 -17.05 -13.17 -14.17
CA GLN A 96 -17.78 -14.38 -14.51
C GLN A 96 -19.27 -14.27 -14.16
N ALA A 97 -19.59 -13.75 -12.98
CA ALA A 97 -20.95 -13.50 -12.52
C ALA A 97 -21.69 -12.56 -13.48
N LEU A 98 -21.06 -11.44 -13.87
CA LEU A 98 -21.64 -10.50 -14.83
C LEU A 98 -21.84 -11.13 -16.21
N LYS A 99 -20.91 -11.95 -16.69
CA LYS A 99 -21.08 -12.66 -17.97
C LYS A 99 -22.25 -13.63 -17.89
N LEU A 100 -22.32 -14.43 -16.85
CA LEU A 100 -23.38 -15.43 -16.67
C LEU A 100 -24.77 -14.78 -16.51
N ALA A 101 -24.85 -13.67 -15.79
CA ALA A 101 -26.07 -12.89 -15.66
C ALA A 101 -26.56 -12.30 -17.01
N ASN A 102 -25.64 -11.99 -17.93
CA ASN A 102 -25.97 -11.41 -19.23
C ASN A 102 -26.21 -12.44 -20.35
N SER A 103 -25.64 -13.65 -20.25
CA SER A 103 -25.76 -14.69 -21.28
C SER A 103 -27.15 -15.35 -21.35
N GLY A 104 -27.97 -15.21 -20.31
CA GLY A 104 -29.29 -15.85 -20.26
C GLY A 104 -29.22 -17.39 -20.26
N PRO A 105 -30.36 -18.07 -20.06
CA PRO A 105 -30.41 -19.53 -19.93
C PRO A 105 -30.23 -20.29 -21.24
N SER A 106 -30.37 -19.63 -22.40
CA SER A 106 -30.33 -20.25 -23.73
C SER A 106 -28.92 -20.60 -24.21
N ASP A 107 -27.88 -20.00 -23.63
CA ASP A 107 -26.49 -20.18 -24.06
C ASP A 107 -25.79 -21.36 -23.37
N THR A 108 -26.42 -21.98 -22.36
CA THR A 108 -25.86 -23.13 -21.63
C THR A 108 -26.34 -24.45 -22.23
N GLU A 109 -25.65 -24.92 -23.27
CA GLU A 109 -25.82 -26.30 -23.79
C GLU A 109 -25.25 -27.30 -22.77
N GLY A 110 -26.09 -27.82 -21.86
CA GLY A 110 -25.69 -28.84 -20.90
C GLY A 110 -26.85 -29.41 -20.10
N ASP A 111 -26.65 -30.62 -19.55
CA ASP A 111 -27.65 -31.34 -18.75
C ASP A 111 -28.03 -30.62 -17.43
N GLU A 112 -27.21 -29.67 -16.98
CA GLU A 112 -27.40 -28.90 -15.74
C GLU A 112 -27.23 -27.39 -15.99
N PRO A 113 -28.20 -26.71 -16.62
CA PRO A 113 -28.08 -25.30 -17.02
C PRO A 113 -27.93 -24.32 -15.84
N LEU A 114 -28.36 -24.73 -14.64
CA LEU A 114 -28.25 -23.91 -13.43
C LEU A 114 -26.94 -24.12 -12.64
N LYS A 115 -26.16 -25.16 -12.95
CA LYS A 115 -24.92 -25.46 -12.23
C LYS A 115 -23.92 -24.30 -12.20
N PRO A 116 -23.67 -23.58 -13.31
CA PRO A 116 -22.72 -22.47 -13.30
C PRO A 116 -23.10 -21.35 -12.32
N TYR A 117 -24.40 -21.15 -12.05
CA TYR A 117 -24.86 -20.16 -11.08
C TYR A 117 -24.53 -20.61 -9.65
N HIS A 118 -24.81 -21.87 -9.33
CA HIS A 118 -24.48 -22.45 -8.02
C HIS A 118 -22.97 -22.45 -7.76
N ASP A 119 -22.15 -22.86 -8.73
CA ASP A 119 -20.69 -22.87 -8.59
C ASP A 119 -20.12 -21.47 -8.27
N ILE A 120 -20.67 -20.43 -8.91
CA ILE A 120 -20.29 -19.03 -8.64
C ILE A 120 -20.76 -18.59 -7.25
N LEU A 121 -21.99 -18.93 -6.86
CA LEU A 121 -22.54 -18.59 -5.53
C LEU A 121 -21.74 -19.23 -4.40
N ASP A 122 -21.39 -20.52 -4.53
CA ASP A 122 -20.56 -21.24 -3.56
C ASP A 122 -19.18 -20.59 -3.45
N THR A 123 -18.59 -20.20 -4.59
CA THR A 123 -17.29 -19.51 -4.59
C THR A 123 -17.38 -18.13 -3.93
N LEU A 124 -18.44 -17.35 -4.19
CA LEU A 124 -18.66 -16.03 -3.59
C LEU A 124 -18.83 -16.14 -2.07
N ALA A 125 -19.71 -17.02 -1.60
CA ALA A 125 -20.11 -17.12 -0.20
C ALA A 125 -19.08 -17.88 0.65
N GLU A 126 -18.68 -19.08 0.24
CA GLU A 126 -17.86 -19.95 1.09
C GLU A 126 -16.37 -19.63 1.02
N THR A 127 -15.91 -19.19 -0.16
CA THR A 127 -14.48 -18.98 -0.39
C THR A 127 -14.10 -17.51 -0.21
N LEU A 128 -14.64 -16.60 -1.04
CA LEU A 128 -14.14 -15.23 -1.11
C LEU A 128 -14.55 -14.36 0.08
N GLN A 129 -15.76 -14.50 0.61
CA GLN A 129 -16.18 -13.77 1.81
C GLN A 129 -15.41 -14.23 3.04
N LYS A 130 -15.27 -15.55 3.24
CA LYS A 130 -14.49 -16.10 4.35
C LYS A 130 -13.03 -15.67 4.29
N GLU A 131 -12.41 -15.75 3.11
CA GLU A 131 -11.03 -15.31 2.93
C GLU A 131 -10.87 -13.81 3.21
N ALA A 132 -11.83 -12.98 2.83
CA ALA A 132 -11.80 -11.55 3.16
C ALA A 132 -11.78 -11.35 4.67
N VAL A 133 -12.67 -11.99 5.42
CA VAL A 133 -12.72 -11.91 6.89
C VAL A 133 -11.39 -12.36 7.51
N ASP A 134 -10.84 -13.49 7.06
CA ASP A 134 -9.55 -13.99 7.54
C ASP A 134 -8.40 -12.99 7.29
N ILE A 135 -8.39 -12.32 6.13
CA ILE A 135 -7.41 -11.27 5.82
C ILE A 135 -7.63 -10.06 6.72
N GLN A 136 -8.88 -9.66 6.96
CA GLN A 136 -9.22 -8.55 7.85
C GLN A 136 -8.68 -8.80 9.27
N ASP A 137 -8.92 -9.98 9.80
CA ASP A 137 -8.49 -10.38 11.13
C ASP A 137 -6.97 -10.43 11.23
N ALA A 138 -6.29 -10.95 10.19
CA ALA A 138 -4.84 -10.94 10.13
C ALA A 138 -4.26 -9.52 10.09
N ILE A 139 -4.88 -8.61 9.34
CA ILE A 139 -4.49 -7.19 9.31
C ILE A 139 -4.68 -6.55 10.69
N ASN A 140 -5.84 -6.75 11.32
CA ASN A 140 -6.12 -6.22 12.65
C ASN A 140 -5.15 -6.77 13.71
N HIS A 141 -4.79 -8.05 13.61
CA HIS A 141 -3.83 -8.66 14.51
C HIS A 141 -2.42 -8.04 14.35
N LEU A 142 -1.98 -7.79 13.11
CA LEU A 142 -0.71 -7.12 12.83
C LEU A 142 -0.70 -5.67 13.35
N THR A 143 -1.80 -4.95 13.20
CA THR A 143 -1.88 -3.53 13.61
C THR A 143 -2.02 -3.38 15.14
N ALA A 144 -2.84 -4.22 15.79
CA ALA A 144 -3.03 -4.19 17.24
C ALA A 144 -1.77 -4.60 18.03
N SER A 145 -0.97 -5.51 17.49
CA SER A 145 0.31 -5.92 18.11
C SER A 145 1.29 -4.74 18.24
N THR A 146 1.18 -3.75 17.35
CA THR A 146 2.00 -2.52 17.36
C THR A 146 1.54 -1.55 18.44
N GLU A 147 0.22 -1.42 18.67
CA GLU A 147 -0.35 -0.50 19.68
C GLU A 147 -0.12 -0.99 21.12
N ALA A 148 -0.21 -2.30 21.37
CA ALA A 148 -0.02 -2.88 22.70
C ALA A 148 1.41 -2.70 23.23
N SER A 149 2.39 -2.65 22.32
CA SER A 149 3.80 -2.45 22.68
C SER A 149 4.13 -0.99 23.05
N ASN A 150 3.27 -0.02 22.68
CA ASN A 150 3.44 1.41 23.00
C ASN A 150 2.95 1.76 24.41
N SER A 151 2.02 0.97 24.95
CA SER A 151 1.26 1.33 26.15
C SER A 151 1.89 0.86 27.48
N LYS A 152 2.95 0.05 27.46
CA LYS A 152 3.57 -0.54 28.67
C LYS A 152 4.68 0.31 29.32
N LYS A 153 4.98 1.50 28.81
CA LYS A 153 6.18 2.29 29.15
C LYS A 153 6.08 3.20 30.40
N ASN A 154 5.07 3.06 31.26
CA ASN A 154 4.81 4.01 32.36
C ASN A 154 4.51 3.32 33.70
N VAL A 155 5.44 2.54 34.28
CA VAL A 155 5.42 2.27 35.73
C VAL A 155 6.84 1.95 36.22
N ASP A 156 7.43 2.91 36.93
CA ASP A 156 8.36 2.78 38.07
C ASP A 156 9.14 1.46 38.23
N ASP A 157 10.41 1.41 37.79
CA ASP A 157 11.47 0.82 38.63
C ASP A 157 12.88 1.23 38.18
N GLU A 158 13.65 1.63 39.19
CA GLU A 158 14.98 2.23 39.12
C GLU A 158 16.03 1.13 39.35
N GLU A 159 16.41 0.32 38.35
CA GLU A 159 17.73 -0.34 38.38
C GLU A 159 18.24 -0.77 36.99
N THR A 160 19.23 0.00 36.54
CA THR A 160 20.27 -0.19 35.52
C THR A 160 20.41 -1.58 34.85
N THR A 161 19.75 -1.78 33.69
CA THR A 161 20.24 -2.66 32.61
C THR A 161 20.35 -1.88 31.29
N PRO A 162 21.57 -1.60 30.78
CA PRO A 162 21.76 -0.86 29.54
C PRO A 162 21.65 -1.83 28.35
N GLY A 163 20.47 -1.88 27.76
CA GLY A 163 20.27 -2.53 26.47
C GLY A 163 19.22 -3.62 26.53
N SER A 164 17.95 -3.23 26.41
CA SER A 164 17.07 -3.84 25.41
C SER A 164 15.69 -3.22 25.54
N VAL A 165 15.04 -3.05 24.39
CA VAL A 165 13.60 -2.81 24.25
C VAL A 165 13.19 -1.48 24.82
N GLU A 166 13.06 -0.43 24.00
CA GLU A 166 12.08 0.64 24.24
C GLU A 166 12.18 1.80 23.25
N ASP A 167 11.99 1.54 21.96
CA ASP A 167 11.33 2.51 21.08
C ASP A 167 10.60 1.72 20.01
N LEU A 168 9.28 1.87 19.97
CA LEU A 168 8.53 1.26 18.90
C LEU A 168 8.89 1.95 17.60
N SER A 169 9.49 1.13 16.76
CA SER A 169 10.11 1.54 15.53
C SER A 169 9.22 2.38 14.64
N TRP A 170 9.80 3.49 14.20
CA TRP A 170 9.23 4.30 13.15
C TRP A 170 8.92 3.47 11.89
N GLY A 171 9.74 2.42 11.64
CA GLY A 171 9.54 1.47 10.56
C GLY A 171 8.24 0.68 10.61
N GLN A 172 7.94 0.03 11.74
CA GLN A 172 6.69 -0.71 11.89
C GLN A 172 5.47 0.21 11.83
N SER A 173 5.57 1.43 12.36
CA SER A 173 4.49 2.42 12.27
C SER A 173 4.14 2.77 10.82
N GLN A 174 5.16 2.94 9.96
CA GLN A 174 4.94 3.22 8.54
C GLN A 174 4.28 2.05 7.82
N VAL A 175 4.76 0.82 8.05
CA VAL A 175 4.19 -0.37 7.42
C VAL A 175 2.78 -0.66 7.94
N THR A 176 2.54 -0.47 9.24
CA THR A 176 1.21 -0.59 9.86
C THR A 176 0.23 0.39 9.23
N GLY A 177 0.67 1.63 8.93
CA GLY A 177 -0.15 2.60 8.20
C GLY A 177 -0.62 2.08 6.83
N VAL A 178 0.24 1.34 6.11
CA VAL A 178 -0.13 0.69 4.85
C VAL A 178 -1.19 -0.38 5.08
N PHE A 179 -1.00 -1.27 6.06
CA PHE A 179 -1.99 -2.30 6.39
C PHE A 179 -3.35 -1.72 6.80
N SER A 180 -3.36 -0.69 7.65
CA SER A 180 -4.59 0.01 8.03
C SER A 180 -5.32 0.62 6.83
N SER A 181 -4.58 1.09 5.82
CA SER A 181 -5.18 1.60 4.58
C SER A 181 -5.82 0.52 3.70
N CYS A 182 -5.47 -0.76 3.91
CA CYS A 182 -6.10 -1.88 3.20
C CYS A 182 -7.48 -2.24 3.75
N LEU A 183 -7.79 -1.90 5.00
CA LEU A 183 -9.06 -2.26 5.64
C LEU A 183 -10.29 -1.66 4.92
N PRO A 184 -10.33 -0.35 4.59
CA PRO A 184 -11.46 0.20 3.84
C PRO A 184 -11.63 -0.44 2.45
N ILE A 185 -10.51 -0.79 1.79
CA ILE A 185 -10.54 -1.46 0.48
C ILE A 185 -11.17 -2.85 0.62
N LEU A 186 -10.78 -3.59 1.65
CA LEU A 186 -11.32 -4.92 1.93
C LEU A 186 -12.82 -4.86 2.27
N GLN A 187 -13.25 -3.88 3.08
CA GLN A 187 -14.67 -3.66 3.38
C GLN A 187 -15.48 -3.35 2.12
N ALA A 188 -14.94 -2.52 1.22
CA ALA A 188 -15.58 -2.26 -0.07
C ALA A 188 -15.69 -3.54 -0.92
N ARG A 189 -14.66 -4.39 -0.93
CA ARG A 189 -14.71 -5.69 -1.63
C ARG A 189 -15.76 -6.63 -1.03
N ILE A 190 -15.87 -6.72 0.29
CA ILE A 190 -16.92 -7.53 0.96
C ILE A 190 -18.30 -7.05 0.51
N SER A 191 -18.54 -5.73 0.53
CA SER A 191 -19.79 -5.14 0.04
C SER A 191 -20.07 -5.49 -1.43
N ASN A 192 -19.06 -5.43 -2.30
CA ASN A 192 -19.20 -5.79 -3.70
C ASN A 192 -19.52 -7.29 -3.88
N LEU A 193 -18.86 -8.17 -3.13
CA LEU A 193 -19.12 -9.61 -3.16
C LEU A 193 -20.56 -9.92 -2.73
N SER A 194 -21.06 -9.25 -1.68
CA SER A 194 -22.47 -9.40 -1.27
C SER A 194 -23.44 -8.90 -2.33
N MET A 195 -23.11 -7.81 -3.03
CA MET A 195 -23.91 -7.32 -4.16
C MET A 195 -23.89 -8.31 -5.33
N ALA A 196 -22.72 -8.84 -5.68
CA ALA A 196 -22.58 -9.85 -6.72
C ALA A 196 -23.38 -11.12 -6.40
N GLN A 197 -23.38 -11.55 -5.14
CA GLN A 197 -24.19 -12.67 -4.67
C GLN A 197 -25.68 -12.40 -4.89
N ALA A 198 -26.19 -11.23 -4.47
CA ALA A 198 -27.60 -10.87 -4.68
C ALA A 198 -27.99 -10.80 -6.17
N LEU A 199 -27.08 -10.33 -7.03
CA LEU A 199 -27.28 -10.33 -8.49
C LEU A 199 -27.36 -11.76 -9.04
N MET A 200 -26.48 -12.64 -8.55
CA MET A 200 -26.44 -14.04 -8.97
C MET A 200 -27.67 -14.82 -8.50
N ASP A 201 -28.14 -14.59 -7.27
CA ASP A 201 -29.39 -15.16 -6.76
C ASP A 201 -30.58 -14.74 -7.64
N SER A 202 -30.69 -13.45 -7.96
CA SER A 202 -31.76 -12.96 -8.85
C SER A 202 -31.65 -13.53 -10.27
N ALA A 203 -30.44 -13.65 -10.81
CA ALA A 203 -30.21 -14.23 -12.13
C ALA A 203 -30.56 -15.73 -12.17
N LEU A 204 -30.22 -16.46 -11.11
CA LEU A 204 -30.57 -17.87 -10.91
C LEU A 204 -32.10 -18.05 -10.84
N GLU A 205 -32.79 -17.22 -10.06
CA GLU A 205 -34.25 -17.24 -9.99
C GLU A 205 -34.88 -17.01 -11.37
N ASN A 206 -34.41 -16.00 -12.11
CA ASN A 206 -34.89 -15.70 -13.46
C ASN A 206 -34.61 -16.85 -14.44
N ALA A 207 -33.42 -17.43 -14.41
CA ALA A 207 -33.06 -18.58 -15.25
C ALA A 207 -33.95 -19.79 -14.94
N SER A 208 -34.21 -20.06 -13.65
CA SER A 208 -35.08 -21.15 -13.23
C SER A 208 -36.53 -20.96 -13.69
N LEU A 209 -37.04 -19.73 -13.67
CA LEU A 209 -38.37 -19.38 -14.17
C LEU A 209 -38.45 -19.54 -15.69
N ALA A 210 -37.42 -19.10 -16.42
CA ALA A 210 -37.36 -19.22 -17.87
C ALA A 210 -37.38 -20.69 -18.33
N ILE A 211 -36.55 -21.54 -17.72
CA ILE A 211 -36.54 -22.99 -17.98
C ILE A 211 -37.91 -23.60 -17.69
N ARG A 212 -38.57 -23.16 -16.60
CA ARG A 212 -39.91 -23.63 -16.26
C ARG A 212 -40.96 -23.23 -17.29
N LEU A 213 -40.92 -22.00 -17.81
CA LEU A 213 -41.82 -21.54 -18.86
C LEU A 213 -41.61 -22.32 -20.15
N GLU A 214 -40.35 -22.54 -20.54
CA GLU A 214 -40.00 -23.35 -21.71
C GLU A 214 -40.50 -24.79 -21.57
N SER A 215 -40.39 -25.38 -20.37
CA SER A 215 -40.93 -26.73 -20.09
C SER A 215 -42.46 -26.81 -20.19
N MET A 216 -43.16 -25.68 -20.06
CA MET A 216 -44.61 -25.58 -20.27
C MET A 216 -44.98 -25.28 -21.74
N GLY A 217 -44.00 -25.10 -22.62
CA GLY A 217 -44.21 -24.72 -24.02
C GLY A 217 -44.70 -23.28 -24.21
N LEU A 218 -44.41 -22.39 -23.25
CA LEU A 218 -44.65 -20.94 -23.31
C LEU A 218 -43.36 -20.23 -23.72
#